data_AF-A0A255QYK9-F1
#
_entry.id   AF-A0A255QYK9-F1
#
_cell.length_a   1.000
_cell.length_b   1.000
_cell.length_c   1.000
_cell.angle_alpha   90.00
_cell.angle_beta   90.00
_cell.angle_gamma   90.00
#
_symmetry.space_group_name_H-M   'P 1'
#
loop_
_entity.id
_entity.type
_entity.pdbx_description
1 polymer ?
#
loop_
_entity_poly.entity_id
_entity_poly.type
_entity_poly.pdbx_seq_one_letter_code
_entity_poly.pdbx_strand_id
1 'polypeptide(L)'
;MNVNPYSVSSEAPLQTGIFTERASLIDRTFLYRVIEIRSPLEFELCYSGWWFRQSIQIAGVTAWSKISWLDIDRNVEFRLPESIDPEQRRGQIEIDFARGLRIRRFRVWVADQLVYDEVV
;
A
#
# COMPACT_ATOMS: atom_id res chain seq x y z
N MET A 1 36.25 18.03 19.08
CA MET A 1 35.21 17.89 18.04
C MET A 1 33.88 17.82 18.75
N ASN A 2 33.00 18.81 18.53
CA ASN A 2 31.72 18.94 19.23
C ASN A 2 30.66 18.15 18.44
N VAL A 3 30.16 17.04 19.00
CA VAL A 3 29.10 16.24 18.38
C VAL A 3 27.77 16.98 18.57
N ASN A 4 27.05 17.25 17.49
CA ASN A 4 25.75 17.92 17.54
C ASN A 4 24.74 17.02 18.30
N PRO A 5 24.21 17.44 19.46
CA PRO A 5 23.23 16.64 20.21
C PRO A 5 21.87 16.50 19.50
N TYR A 6 21.65 17.26 18.42
CA TYR A 6 20.48 17.19 17.55
C TYR A 6 20.77 16.51 16.20
N SER A 7 21.94 15.89 16.01
CA SER A 7 22.14 15.06 14.82
C SER A 7 21.20 13.87 14.91
N VAL A 8 20.23 13.81 13.99
CA VAL A 8 19.31 12.68 13.85
C VAL A 8 20.15 11.43 13.66
N SER A 9 20.27 10.67 14.74
CA SER A 9 21.07 9.46 14.79
C SER A 9 20.26 8.37 14.12
N SER A 10 20.76 7.83 13.01
CA SER A 10 20.42 6.53 12.39
C SER A 10 18.92 6.21 12.24
N GLU A 11 18.45 6.00 11.01
CA GLU A 11 17.15 5.39 10.69
C GLU A 11 16.73 4.41 11.79
N ALA A 12 15.69 4.77 12.55
CA ALA A 12 15.19 3.90 13.59
C ALA A 12 14.89 2.53 12.95
N PRO A 13 15.28 1.41 13.58
CA PRO A 13 15.01 0.11 13.02
C PRO A 13 13.51 -0.01 12.78
N LEU A 14 13.13 -0.22 11.52
CA LEU A 14 11.76 -0.50 11.10
C LEU A 14 11.29 -1.70 11.91
N GLN A 15 10.44 -1.46 12.91
CA GLN A 15 9.84 -2.55 13.68
C GLN A 15 8.79 -3.20 12.80
N THR A 16 8.91 -4.51 12.58
CA THR A 16 7.88 -5.30 11.91
C THR A 16 6.56 -5.12 12.65
N GLY A 17 5.52 -4.73 11.93
CA GLY A 17 4.23 -4.40 12.52
C GLY A 17 3.19 -4.10 11.46
N ILE A 18 1.92 -4.34 11.78
CA ILE A 18 0.79 -3.96 10.94
C ILE A 18 -0.09 -3.03 11.75
N PHE A 19 -0.28 -1.81 11.26
CA PHE A 19 -1.26 -0.88 11.81
C PHE A 19 -2.63 -1.15 11.17
N THR A 20 -3.52 -1.78 11.95
CA THR A 20 -4.76 -2.42 11.47
C THR A 20 -6.03 -1.87 12.09
N GLU A 21 -6.01 -0.71 12.75
CA GLU A 21 -7.22 -0.18 13.41
C GLU A 21 -8.42 -0.06 12.46
N ARG A 22 -8.15 0.11 11.15
CA ARG A 22 -9.15 0.32 10.11
C ARG A 22 -9.13 -0.71 8.98
N ALA A 23 -8.26 -1.71 9.07
CA ALA A 23 -8.08 -2.70 8.01
C ALA A 23 -7.45 -3.97 8.56
N SER A 24 -7.61 -5.10 7.89
CA SER A 24 -6.96 -6.36 8.24
C SER A 24 -6.33 -7.00 7.02
N LEU A 25 -5.13 -7.53 7.20
CA LEU A 25 -4.45 -8.31 6.16
C LEU A 25 -5.09 -9.70 6.10
N ILE A 26 -5.65 -10.05 4.94
CA ILE A 26 -6.27 -11.36 4.70
C ILE A 26 -5.23 -12.33 4.13
N ASP A 27 -4.47 -11.89 3.13
CA ASP A 27 -3.43 -12.70 2.51
C ASP A 27 -2.26 -11.84 2.02
N ARG A 28 -1.06 -12.42 2.01
CA ARG A 28 0.13 -11.82 1.43
C ARG A 28 1.07 -12.85 0.84
N THR A 29 1.68 -12.47 -0.27
CA THR A 29 2.83 -13.18 -0.87
C THR A 29 3.80 -12.15 -1.46
N PHE A 30 4.83 -12.58 -2.19
CA PHE A 30 5.67 -11.71 -2.99
C PHE A 30 4.82 -10.82 -3.93
N LEU A 31 4.99 -9.50 -3.85
CA LEU A 31 4.26 -8.50 -4.65
C LEU A 31 2.73 -8.66 -4.65
N TYR A 32 2.15 -9.25 -3.59
CA TYR A 32 0.72 -9.53 -3.52
C TYR A 32 0.14 -9.23 -2.14
N ARG A 33 -0.99 -8.53 -2.09
CA ARG A 33 -1.71 -8.22 -0.85
C ARG A 33 -3.22 -8.30 -1.07
N VAL A 34 -3.92 -8.93 -0.12
CA VAL A 34 -5.37 -8.83 0.03
C VAL A 34 -5.66 -8.22 1.39
N ILE A 35 -6.32 -7.07 1.38
CA ILE A 35 -6.57 -6.25 2.57
C ILE A 35 -8.07 -5.98 2.64
N GLU A 36 -8.67 -6.37 3.77
CA GLU A 36 -10.04 -5.98 4.11
C GLU A 36 -9.98 -4.62 4.81
N ILE A 37 -10.53 -3.57 4.20
CA ILE A 37 -10.64 -2.23 4.78
C ILE A 37 -12.03 -2.11 5.40
N ARG A 38 -12.09 -1.59 6.64
CA ARG A 38 -13.33 -1.44 7.42
C ARG A 38 -13.72 0.03 7.64
N SER A 39 -12.79 0.97 7.43
CA SER A 39 -13.04 2.41 7.60
C SER A 39 -12.07 3.21 6.73
N PRO A 40 -12.51 4.32 6.09
CA PRO A 40 -13.82 4.98 6.20
C PRO A 40 -14.94 4.31 5.37
N LEU A 41 -14.61 3.36 4.52
CA LEU A 41 -15.53 2.57 3.73
C LEU A 41 -15.14 1.09 3.83
N GLU A 42 -16.12 0.20 3.79
CA GLU A 42 -15.88 -1.23 3.84
C GLU A 42 -15.68 -1.79 2.44
N PHE A 43 -14.52 -2.39 2.17
CA PHE A 43 -14.24 -3.08 0.91
C PHE A 43 -12.98 -3.94 1.00
N GLU A 44 -12.87 -4.91 0.09
CA GLU A 44 -11.63 -5.66 -0.13
C GLU A 44 -10.79 -4.98 -1.21
N LEU A 45 -9.51 -4.77 -0.90
CA LEU A 45 -8.48 -4.34 -1.83
C LEU A 45 -7.52 -5.49 -2.12
N CYS A 46 -7.34 -5.80 -3.39
CA CYS A 46 -6.38 -6.76 -3.89
C CYS A 46 -5.33 -6.06 -4.75
N TYR A 47 -4.08 -6.07 -4.29
CA TYR A 47 -2.93 -5.61 -5.05
C TYR A 47 -2.13 -6.80 -5.57
N SER A 48 -1.76 -6.76 -6.85
CA SER A 48 -0.85 -7.72 -7.48
C SER A 48 0.17 -6.99 -8.33
N GLY A 49 1.44 -7.33 -8.19
CA GLY A 49 2.57 -6.86 -9.02
C GLY A 49 3.23 -7.97 -9.84
N TRP A 50 2.49 -9.03 -10.15
CA TRP A 50 3.02 -10.24 -10.79
C TRP A 50 3.26 -10.06 -12.30
N TRP A 51 4.27 -10.74 -12.86
CA TRP A 51 4.64 -10.70 -14.30
C TRP A 51 4.74 -9.28 -14.90
N PHE A 52 5.39 -8.33 -14.20
CA PHE A 52 5.56 -6.95 -14.71
C PHE A 52 4.25 -6.16 -14.88
N ARG A 53 3.14 -6.69 -14.34
CA ARG A 53 1.85 -6.03 -14.31
C ARG A 53 1.50 -5.70 -12.86
N GLN A 54 1.30 -4.42 -12.59
CA GLN A 54 0.67 -4.00 -11.36
C GLN A 54 -0.83 -3.81 -11.60
N SER A 55 -1.64 -4.28 -10.67
CA SER A 55 -3.09 -4.11 -10.69
C SER A 55 -3.64 -3.92 -9.29
N ILE A 56 -4.66 -3.09 -9.19
CA ILE A 56 -5.46 -2.87 -8.00
C ILE A 56 -6.89 -3.26 -8.34
N GLN A 57 -7.42 -4.23 -7.60
CA GLN A 57 -8.81 -4.63 -7.66
C GLN A 57 -9.51 -4.25 -6.36
N ILE A 58 -10.72 -3.73 -6.47
CA ILE A 58 -11.54 -3.27 -5.35
C ILE A 58 -12.91 -3.91 -5.51
N ALA A 59 -13.30 -4.75 -4.55
CA ALA A 59 -14.53 -5.55 -4.63
C ALA A 59 -14.68 -6.28 -5.98
N GLY A 60 -13.58 -6.86 -6.49
CA GLY A 60 -13.53 -7.58 -7.77
C GLY A 60 -13.46 -6.69 -9.03
N VAL A 61 -13.61 -5.37 -8.91
CA VAL A 61 -13.50 -4.43 -10.04
C VAL A 61 -12.07 -3.92 -10.17
N THR A 62 -11.52 -3.90 -11.39
CA THR A 62 -10.18 -3.34 -11.62
C THR A 62 -10.21 -1.82 -11.54
N ALA A 63 -9.69 -1.27 -10.44
CA ALA A 63 -9.63 0.18 -10.20
C ALA A 63 -8.42 0.84 -10.88
N TRP A 64 -7.34 0.07 -11.07
CA TRP A 64 -6.14 0.55 -11.76
C TRP A 64 -5.30 -0.63 -12.26
N SER A 65 -4.58 -0.44 -13.38
CA SER A 65 -3.53 -1.36 -13.78
C SER A 65 -2.50 -0.71 -14.70
N LYS A 66 -1.26 -1.20 -14.64
CA LYS A 66 -0.16 -0.82 -15.55
C LYS A 66 0.70 -2.03 -15.85
N ILE A 67 1.18 -2.12 -17.08
CA ILE A 67 2.21 -3.07 -17.49
C ILE A 67 3.50 -2.29 -17.73
N SER A 68 4.59 -2.66 -17.07
CA SER A 68 5.90 -2.04 -17.27
C SER A 68 7.02 -3.06 -17.12
N TRP A 69 7.83 -3.20 -18.18
CA TRP A 69 8.98 -4.10 -18.21
C TRP A 69 10.21 -3.53 -17.48
N LEU A 70 10.21 -2.23 -17.20
CA LEU A 70 11.38 -1.50 -16.69
C LEU A 70 11.27 -1.21 -15.19
N ASP A 71 10.06 -0.99 -14.69
CA ASP A 71 9.83 -0.55 -13.32
C ASP A 71 8.55 -1.11 -12.71
N ILE A 72 8.51 -1.05 -11.38
CA ILE A 72 7.31 -1.24 -10.56
C ILE A 72 7.08 0.07 -9.84
N ASP A 73 5.92 0.67 -10.05
CA ASP A 73 5.54 1.93 -9.44
C ASP A 73 5.48 1.78 -7.92
N ARG A 74 6.17 2.70 -7.24
CA ARG A 74 6.18 2.80 -5.78
C ARG A 74 5.01 3.61 -5.24
N ASN A 75 4.42 4.47 -6.07
CA ASN A 75 3.30 5.31 -5.71
C ASN A 75 2.23 5.12 -6.79
N VAL A 76 1.09 4.58 -6.40
CA VAL A 76 -0.01 4.29 -7.32
C VAL A 76 -1.24 4.99 -6.83
N GLU A 77 -1.87 5.76 -7.71
CA GLU A 77 -3.14 6.44 -7.44
C GLU A 77 -4.27 5.74 -8.19
N PHE A 78 -5.41 5.59 -7.52
CA PHE A 78 -6.59 4.97 -8.08
C PHE A 78 -7.87 5.67 -7.59
N ARG A 79 -8.99 5.35 -8.21
CA ARG A 79 -10.32 5.81 -7.82
C ARG A 79 -11.12 4.64 -7.29
N LEU A 80 -11.85 4.84 -6.20
CA LEU A 80 -12.79 3.84 -5.73
C LEU A 80 -13.88 3.62 -6.81
N PRO A 81 -14.28 2.37 -7.09
CA PRO A 81 -15.41 2.10 -7.97
C PRO A 81 -16.68 2.76 -7.43
N GLU A 82 -17.57 3.20 -8.34
CA GLU A 82 -18.85 3.84 -7.99
C GLU A 82 -19.72 2.96 -7.07
N SER A 83 -19.61 1.63 -7.22
CA SER A 83 -20.31 0.65 -6.37
C SER A 83 -19.89 0.66 -4.90
N ILE A 84 -18.69 1.16 -4.59
CA ILE A 84 -18.15 1.28 -3.24
C ILE A 84 -18.28 2.71 -2.73
N ASP A 85 -18.07 3.68 -3.61
CA ASP A 85 -18.12 5.09 -3.28
C ASP A 85 -18.67 5.90 -4.46
N PRO A 86 -19.89 6.45 -4.36
CA PRO A 86 -20.48 7.27 -5.41
C PRO A 86 -19.64 8.50 -5.77
N GLU A 87 -18.88 9.02 -4.81
CA GLU A 87 -17.97 10.16 -5.02
C GLU A 87 -16.65 9.77 -5.68
N GLN A 88 -16.41 8.46 -5.88
CA GLN A 88 -15.17 7.90 -6.43
C GLN A 88 -13.94 8.53 -5.80
N ARG A 89 -13.91 8.59 -4.45
CA ARG A 89 -12.80 9.18 -3.72
C ARG A 89 -11.50 8.50 -4.12
N ARG A 90 -10.44 9.30 -4.04
CA ARG A 90 -9.09 8.87 -4.39
C ARG A 90 -8.57 7.88 -3.35
N GLY A 91 -7.93 6.83 -3.83
CA GLY A 91 -7.05 5.98 -3.04
C GLY A 91 -5.61 6.06 -3.54
N GLN A 92 -4.67 5.71 -2.68
CA GLN A 92 -3.25 5.68 -3.01
C GLN A 92 -2.58 4.51 -2.31
N ILE A 93 -1.72 3.80 -3.03
CA ILE A 93 -0.80 2.79 -2.49
C ILE A 93 0.60 3.35 -2.56
N GLU A 94 1.33 3.21 -1.46
CA GLU A 94 2.76 3.51 -1.39
C GLU A 94 3.53 2.25 -0.99
N ILE A 95 4.55 1.92 -1.78
CA ILE A 95 5.34 0.71 -1.64
C ILE A 95 6.80 1.08 -1.51
N ASP A 96 7.41 0.61 -0.43
CA ASP A 96 8.85 0.60 -0.29
C ASP A 96 9.39 -0.81 -0.53
N PHE A 97 10.38 -0.91 -1.42
CA PHE A 97 11.00 -2.17 -1.80
C PHE A 97 12.40 -2.26 -1.20
N ALA A 98 12.68 -3.41 -0.57
CA ALA A 98 14.03 -3.86 -0.33
C ALA A 98 14.68 -4.35 -1.64
N ARG A 99 15.96 -4.74 -1.55
CA ARG A 99 16.65 -5.41 -2.67
C ARG A 99 15.87 -6.64 -3.13
N GLY A 100 15.80 -6.85 -4.45
CA GLY A 100 15.07 -7.98 -5.05
C GLY A 100 13.54 -7.81 -5.08
N LEU A 101 13.03 -6.57 -5.04
CA LEU A 101 11.59 -6.25 -5.13
C LEU A 101 10.73 -6.80 -3.99
N ARG A 102 11.35 -7.22 -2.88
CA ARG A 102 10.61 -7.60 -1.68
C ARG A 102 9.99 -6.34 -1.07
N ILE A 103 8.69 -6.35 -0.86
CA ILE A 103 7.98 -5.29 -0.15
C ILE A 103 8.53 -5.22 1.29
N ARG A 104 9.11 -4.07 1.64
CA ARG A 104 9.57 -3.70 2.99
C ARG A 104 8.49 -2.93 3.75
N ARG A 105 7.76 -2.05 3.04
CA ARG A 105 6.61 -1.33 3.59
C ARG A 105 5.50 -1.22 2.56
N PHE A 106 4.26 -1.35 3.00
CA PHE A 106 3.07 -1.21 2.16
C PHE A 106 2.03 -0.37 2.87
N ARG A 107 1.72 0.81 2.31
CA ARG A 107 0.73 1.73 2.86
C ARG A 107 -0.43 1.90 1.90
N VAL A 108 -1.63 1.95 2.45
CA VAL A 108 -2.86 2.27 1.72
C VAL A 108 -3.49 3.51 2.35
N TRP A 109 -3.78 4.47 1.49
CA TRP A 109 -4.49 5.70 1.81
C TRP A 109 -5.82 5.72 1.06
N VAL A 110 -6.88 6.18 1.73
CA VAL A 110 -8.21 6.38 1.15
C VAL A 110 -8.73 7.71 1.64
N ALA A 111 -9.15 8.59 0.72
CA ALA A 111 -9.61 9.94 1.05
C ALA A 111 -8.61 10.69 1.96
N ASP A 112 -7.32 10.62 1.61
CA ASP A 112 -6.18 11.20 2.34
C ASP A 112 -5.98 10.69 3.77
N GLN A 113 -6.65 9.59 4.15
CA GLN A 113 -6.48 8.92 5.44
C GLN A 113 -5.69 7.63 5.27
N LEU A 114 -4.67 7.43 6.11
CA LEU A 114 -3.94 6.17 6.18
C LEU A 114 -4.86 5.11 6.80
N VAL A 115 -5.23 4.10 6.01
CA VAL A 115 -6.13 3.02 6.45
C VAL A 115 -5.38 1.72 6.75
N TYR A 116 -4.19 1.55 6.18
CA TYR A 116 -3.35 0.37 6.38
C TYR A 116 -1.87 0.74 6.24
N ASP A 117 -1.04 0.23 7.15
CA ASP A 117 0.42 0.35 7.10
C ASP A 117 1.07 -0.95 7.58
N GLU A 118 1.76 -1.63 6.68
CA GLU A 118 2.51 -2.85 6.95
C GLU A 118 4.00 -2.58 6.80
N VAL A 119 4.76 -2.98 7.82
CA VAL A 119 6.23 -3.03 7.80
C VAL A 119 6.64 -4.49 7.95
N VAL A 120 7.40 -5.00 6.99
CA VAL A 120 7.85 -6.41 6.90
C VAL A 120 9.31 -6.56 7.31
#